data_AF-A0A962XSC7-F1
#
_entry.id   AF-A0A962XSC7-F1
#
_cell.length_a   1.000
_cell.length_b   1.000
_cell.length_c   1.000
_cell.angle_alpha   90.00
_cell.angle_beta   90.00
_cell.angle_gamma   90.00
#
_symmetry.space_group_name_H-M   'P 1'
#
loop_
_entity.id
_entity.type
_entity.pdbx_description
1 polymer ?
#
loop_
_entity_poly.entity_id
_entity_poly.type
_entity_poly.pdbx_seq_one_letter_code
_entity_poly.pdbx_strand_id
1 'polypeptide(L)' 'MTELRERAVAFVVARLSSSRLPQKQLRQIGGKSILDWIMDELGACRELDQVVVATVAEPD' A
#
# COMPACT_ATOMS: atom_id res chain seq x y z
N MET A 1 -14.57 15.38 -25.83
CA MET A 1 -15.10 15.63 -24.47
C MET A 1 -14.52 14.56 -23.58
N THR A 2 -13.62 14.93 -22.67
CA THR A 2 -13.11 13.99 -21.66
C THR A 2 -14.15 13.95 -20.55
N GLU A 3 -14.68 12.77 -20.24
CA GLU A 3 -15.58 12.61 -19.08
C GLU A 3 -14.83 13.02 -17.81
N LEU A 4 -15.43 13.93 -17.04
CA LEU A 4 -15.02 14.23 -15.68
C LEU A 4 -15.47 13.07 -14.79
N ARG A 5 -14.58 12.10 -14.56
CA ARG A 5 -14.76 11.10 -13.51
C ARG A 5 -14.04 11.54 -12.23
N GLU A 6 -14.61 11.16 -11.08
CA GLU A 6 -13.95 11.38 -9.80
C GLU A 6 -12.62 10.63 -9.76
N ARG A 7 -11.59 11.27 -9.19
CA ARG A 7 -10.27 10.69 -9.08
C ARG A 7 -10.21 9.73 -7.89
N ALA A 8 -9.92 8.47 -8.14
CA ALA A 8 -9.79 7.45 -7.10
C ALA A 8 -8.32 7.28 -6.69
N VAL A 9 -8.03 7.53 -5.41
CA VAL A 9 -6.67 7.42 -4.84
C VAL A 9 -6.70 6.47 -3.65
N ALA A 10 -5.87 5.42 -3.70
CA ALA A 10 -5.72 4.47 -2.60
C ALA A 10 -4.59 4.91 -1.65
N PHE A 11 -4.87 4.92 -0.35
CA PHE A 11 -3.88 5.19 0.69
C PHE A 11 -3.54 3.92 1.45
N VAL A 12 -2.30 3.45 1.32
CA VAL A 12 -1.76 2.30 2.06
C VAL A 12 -0.99 2.82 3.26
N VAL A 13 -1.54 2.65 4.47
CA VAL A 13 -0.89 3.08 5.71
C VAL A 13 0.07 1.97 6.19
N ALA A 14 1.37 2.21 6.04
CA ALA A 14 2.42 1.21 6.24
C ALA A 14 3.35 1.57 7.42
N ARG A 15 2.82 1.54 8.65
CA ARG A 15 3.65 1.65 9.87
C ARG A 15 4.27 0.31 10.30
N LEU A 16 5.41 0.37 10.97
CA LEU A 16 6.16 -0.81 11.46
C LEU A 16 5.89 -1.18 12.93
N SER A 17 5.16 -0.33 13.66
CA SER A 17 4.95 -0.35 15.12
C SER A 17 4.01 -1.44 15.66
N SER A 18 3.96 -2.63 15.06
CA SER A 18 3.04 -3.70 15.48
C SER A 18 3.58 -4.48 16.68
N SER A 19 2.79 -4.62 17.74
CA SER A 19 3.18 -5.37 18.94
C SER A 19 3.04 -6.89 18.81
N ARG A 20 2.04 -7.37 18.06
CA ARG A 20 1.75 -8.81 17.90
C ARG A 20 2.54 -9.47 16.77
N LEU A 21 2.79 -8.71 15.70
CA LEU A 21 3.61 -9.16 14.58
C LEU A 21 4.54 -8.02 14.16
N PRO A 22 5.69 -7.87 14.82
CA PRO A 22 6.63 -6.79 14.56
C PRO A 22 6.98 -6.67 13.08
N GLN A 23 7.01 -5.43 12.59
CA GLN A 23 7.39 -5.09 11.22
C GLN A 23 6.59 -5.87 10.16
N LYS A 24 5.30 -6.17 10.43
CA LYS A 24 4.46 -7.04 9.59
C LYS A 24 4.52 -6.69 8.09
N GLN A 25 4.57 -5.39 7.75
CA GLN A 25 4.54 -4.94 6.36
C GLN A 25 5.75 -5.43 5.56
N LEU A 26 6.89 -5.67 6.22
CA LEU A 26 8.13 -6.14 5.62
C LEU A 26 8.30 -7.67 5.68
N ARG A 27 7.39 -8.37 6.38
CA ARG A 27 7.46 -9.83 6.51
C ARG A 27 7.24 -10.48 5.16
N GLN A 28 7.99 -11.54 4.89
CA GLN A 28 7.97 -12.23 3.61
C GLN A 28 6.86 -13.30 3.58
N ILE A 29 6.12 -13.35 2.47
CA ILE A 29 5.18 -14.41 2.11
C ILE A 29 5.48 -14.77 0.66
N GLY A 30 5.86 -16.02 0.39
CA GLY A 30 6.11 -16.48 -0.99
C GLY A 30 7.19 -15.68 -1.75
N GLY A 31 8.21 -15.16 -1.04
CA GLY A 31 9.33 -14.42 -1.65
C GLY A 31 9.09 -12.93 -1.91
N LYS A 32 7.95 -12.39 -1.48
CA LYS A 32 7.63 -10.96 -1.51
C LYS A 32 7.22 -10.47 -0.12
N SER A 33 7.42 -9.20 0.19
CA SER A 33 6.90 -8.64 1.44
C SER A 33 5.37 -8.54 1.39
N ILE A 34 4.71 -8.48 2.55
CA ILE A 34 3.27 -8.20 2.62
C ILE A 34 2.94 -6.90 1.88
N LEU A 35 3.78 -5.87 2.02
CA LEU A 35 3.59 -4.60 1.33
C LEU A 35 3.69 -4.76 -0.19
N ASP A 36 4.66 -5.53 -0.70
CA ASP A 36 4.79 -5.78 -2.14
C ASP A 36 3.54 -6.44 -2.72
N TRP A 37 2.98 -7.44 -2.03
CA TRP A 37 1.72 -8.06 -2.46
C TRP A 37 0.58 -7.06 -2.55
N ILE A 38 0.47 -6.14 -1.59
CA ILE A 38 -0.55 -5.08 -1.62
C ILE A 38 -0.33 -4.16 -2.82
N MET A 39 0.92 -3.77 -3.08
CA MET A 39 1.26 -2.86 -4.18
C MET A 39 1.01 -3.50 -5.55
N ASP A 40 1.31 -4.79 -5.71
CA ASP A 40 1.05 -5.53 -6.95
C ASP A 40 -0.45 -5.58 -7.27
N GLU A 41 -1.29 -5.92 -6.28
CA GLU A 41 -2.75 -6.00 -6.46
C GLU A 41 -3.37 -4.62 -6.74
N LEU A 42 -2.95 -3.59 -6.00
CA LEU A 42 -3.43 -2.22 -6.27
C LEU A 42 -2.95 -1.71 -7.63
N GLY A 43 -1.74 -2.08 -8.06
CA GLY A 43 -1.20 -1.75 -9.38
C GLY A 43 -1.96 -2.40 -10.54
N ALA A 44 -2.63 -3.53 -10.31
CA ALA A 44 -3.48 -4.19 -11.30
C ALA A 44 -4.90 -3.57 -11.40
N CYS A 45 -5.29 -2.72 -10.44
CA CYS A 45 -6.61 -2.11 -10.38
C CYS A 45 -6.74 -0.93 -11.37
N ARG A 46 -7.57 -1.08 -12.41
CA ARG A 46 -7.78 -0.06 -13.46
C ARG A 46 -8.64 1.12 -13.02
N GLU A 47 -9.35 0.96 -11.91
CA GLU A 47 -10.25 1.96 -11.35
C GLU A 47 -9.49 2.97 -10.49
N LEU A 48 -8.31 2.61 -9.98
CA LEU A 48 -7.45 3.51 -9.23
C LEU A 48 -6.60 4.36 -10.19
N ASP A 49 -6.55 5.66 -9.92
CA ASP A 49 -5.69 6.58 -10.65
C ASP A 49 -4.31 6.72 -9.99
N GLN A 50 -4.21 6.46 -8.68
CA GLN A 50 -2.98 6.58 -7.92
C GLN A 50 -2.99 5.74 -6.64
N VAL A 51 -1.82 5.26 -6.24
CA VAL A 51 -1.57 4.66 -4.93
C VAL A 51 -0.58 5.54 -4.16
N VAL A 52 -0.87 5.81 -2.89
CA VAL A 52 -0.02 6.55 -1.96
C VAL A 52 0.31 5.67 -0.78
N VAL A 53 1.60 5.45 -0.53
CA VAL A 53 2.08 4.80 0.69
C VAL A 53 2.27 5.86 1.77
N ALA A 54 1.41 5.85 2.77
CA ALA A 54 1.50 6.71 3.93
C ALA A 54 2.31 5.98 5.03
N THR A 55 3.52 6.46 5.29
CA THR A 55 4.42 5.90 6.31
C THR A 55 4.91 6.99 7.26
N VAL A 56 5.58 6.58 8.34
CA VAL A 56 6.20 7.47 9.32
C VAL A 56 7.60 7.87 8.87
N ALA A 57 8.05 9.08 9.25
CA ALA A 57 9.38 9.57 8.91
C ALA A 57 10.51 8.79 9.62
N GLU A 58 10.22 8.33 10.84
CA GLU A 58 11.13 7.54 11.66
C GLU A 58 10.44 6.24 12.09
N PRO A 59 11.16 5.11 12.19
CA PRO A 59 10.61 3.87 12.71
C PRO A 59 10.34 4.01 14.21
N ASP A 60 9.11 3.72 14.65
CA ASP A 60 8.78 3.49 16.06
C ASP A 60 9.47 2.24 16.62
#